data_AF-A0A847W3B0-F1
#
_entry.id   AF-A0A847W3B0-F1
#
_cell.length_a   1.000
_cell.length_b   1.000
_cell.length_c   1.000
_cell.angle_alpha   90.00
_cell.angle_beta   90.00
_cell.angle_gamma   90.00
#
_symmetry.space_group_name_H-M   'P 1'
#
loop_
_entity.id
_entity.type
_entity.pdbx_description
1 polymer ?
#
loop_
_entity_poly.entity_id
_entity_poly.type
_entity_poly.pdbx_seq_one_letter_code
_entity_poly.pdbx_strand_id
1 'polypeptide(L)'
;MVDASSTSHLTYTDIFNQCFPYYLSLGMSYEEFWNKDVYLVKAYKKAEEYRFNRMNRDAWVQGMYIYEALADVSPVLNAFAKKGTKIRPYSKEPYAFTFGEKDKEEQSVKKQNEMFAKMKKYADRVNKYFKGKSNE
;
A
#
# COMPACT_ATOMS: atom_id res chain seq x y z
N MET A 1 21.75 1.57 53.87
CA MET A 1 21.99 0.23 53.29
C MET A 1 21.00 0.09 52.15
N VAL A 2 21.50 0.05 50.92
CA VAL A 2 20.70 -0.09 49.71
C VAL A 2 20.71 -1.58 49.41
N ASP A 3 19.57 -2.24 49.57
CA ASP A 3 19.48 -3.69 49.46
C ASP A 3 19.87 -4.15 48.05
N ALA A 4 20.79 -5.11 48.02
CA ALA A 4 21.28 -5.75 46.82
C ALA A 4 20.10 -6.40 46.08
N SER A 5 19.90 -5.98 44.83
CA SER A 5 19.00 -6.57 43.85
C SER A 5 19.12 -8.10 43.83
N SER A 6 18.13 -8.78 44.41
CA SER A 6 17.98 -10.23 44.30
C SER A 6 17.60 -10.56 42.86
N THR A 7 18.56 -10.95 42.03
CA THR A 7 18.27 -11.62 40.75
C THR A 7 17.60 -12.96 41.06
N SER A 8 16.27 -12.98 41.11
CA SER A 8 15.49 -14.21 41.16
C SER A 8 15.77 -14.99 39.87
N HIS A 9 16.49 -16.10 39.97
CA HIS A 9 16.71 -17.00 38.84
C HIS A 9 15.37 -17.67 38.52
N LEU A 10 14.70 -17.21 37.47
CA LEU A 10 13.52 -17.86 36.93
C LEU A 10 13.91 -19.25 36.44
N THR A 11 13.10 -20.25 36.79
CA THR A 11 13.28 -21.59 36.22
C THR A 11 12.85 -21.59 34.76
N TYR A 12 13.35 -22.54 33.97
CA TYR A 12 12.88 -22.70 32.59
C TYR A 12 11.35 -22.86 32.53
N THR A 13 10.77 -23.63 33.45
CA THR A 13 9.31 -23.80 33.56
C THR A 13 8.58 -22.47 33.76
N ASP A 14 9.09 -21.59 34.62
CA ASP A 14 8.49 -20.26 34.84
C ASP A 14 8.51 -19.41 33.57
N ILE A 15 9.59 -19.47 32.78
CA ILE A 15 9.71 -18.75 31.51
C ILE A 15 8.68 -19.27 30.50
N PHE A 16 8.51 -20.58 30.37
CA PHE A 16 7.52 -21.17 29.46
C PHE A 16 6.09 -20.80 29.87
N ASN A 17 5.80 -20.82 31.17
CA ASN A 17 4.50 -20.40 31.71
C ASN A 17 4.19 -18.92 31.44
N GLN A 18 5.19 -18.04 31.54
CA GLN A 18 5.03 -16.62 31.19
C GLN A 18 4.79 -16.40 29.69
N CYS A 19 5.39 -17.23 28.84
CA CYS A 19 5.28 -17.14 27.40
C CYS A 19 3.97 -17.73 26.84
N PHE A 20 3.42 -18.75 27.50
CA PHE A 20 2.26 -19.50 27.01
C PHE A 20 1.02 -18.64 26.67
N PRO A 21 0.59 -17.66 27.51
CA PRO A 21 -0.56 -16.81 27.19
C PRO A 21 -0.41 -16.01 25.90
N TYR A 22 0.81 -15.60 25.56
CA TYR A 22 1.08 -14.89 24.30
C TYR A 22 0.89 -15.81 23.09
N TYR A 23 1.39 -17.04 23.11
CA TYR A 23 1.17 -17.95 21.97
C TYR A 23 -0.29 -18.41 21.88
N LEU A 24 -0.99 -18.50 23.01
CA LEU A 24 -2.42 -18.73 23.03
C LEU A 24 -3.18 -17.60 22.32
N SER A 25 -2.78 -16.33 22.50
CA SER A 25 -3.40 -15.20 21.80
C SER A 25 -3.13 -15.20 20.28
N LEU A 26 -2.01 -15.79 19.85
CA LEU A 26 -1.72 -16.02 18.42
C LEU A 26 -2.56 -17.16 17.81
N GLY A 27 -3.22 -17.96 18.64
CA GLY A 27 -4.05 -19.10 18.24
C GLY A 27 -3.35 -20.46 18.32
N MET A 28 -2.26 -20.57 19.09
CA MET A 28 -1.62 -21.86 19.37
C MET A 28 -2.36 -22.59 20.50
N SER A 29 -2.64 -23.89 20.33
CA SER A 29 -3.28 -24.70 21.38
C SER A 29 -2.29 -25.12 22.47
N TYR A 30 -2.83 -25.51 23.64
CA TYR A 30 -2.04 -26.07 24.75
C TYR A 30 -1.20 -27.27 24.29
N GLU A 31 -1.82 -28.22 23.58
CA GLU A 31 -1.16 -29.41 23.05
C GLU A 31 -0.02 -29.06 22.08
N GLU A 32 -0.21 -28.04 21.24
CA GLU A 32 0.83 -27.58 20.31
C GLU A 32 2.02 -26.95 21.01
N PHE A 33 1.78 -26.23 22.09
CA PHE A 33 2.83 -25.54 22.82
C PHE A 33 3.67 -26.48 23.68
N TRP A 34 3.02 -27.44 24.36
CA TRP A 34 3.70 -28.33 25.32
C TRP A 34 4.14 -29.66 24.73
N ASN A 35 3.35 -30.25 23.83
CA ASN A 35 3.51 -31.65 23.41
C ASN A 35 3.98 -31.82 21.96
N LYS A 36 3.93 -30.75 21.14
CA LYS A 36 4.40 -30.78 19.75
C LYS A 36 5.78 -30.13 19.59
N ASP A 37 6.15 -29.84 18.35
CA ASP A 37 7.45 -29.31 17.98
C ASP A 37 7.67 -27.88 18.50
N VAL A 38 8.78 -27.68 19.22
CA VAL A 38 9.24 -26.39 19.74
C VAL A 38 9.44 -25.35 18.63
N TYR A 39 9.74 -25.76 17.39
CA TYR A 39 9.87 -24.84 16.26
C TYR A 39 8.54 -24.23 15.80
N LEU A 40 7.38 -24.78 16.18
CA LEU A 40 6.06 -24.18 15.88
C LEU A 40 5.96 -22.76 16.42
N VAL A 41 6.56 -22.51 17.58
CA VAL A 41 6.64 -21.18 18.20
C VAL A 41 7.22 -20.13 17.25
N LYS A 42 8.22 -20.50 16.46
CA LYS A 42 8.81 -19.61 15.43
C LYS A 42 7.87 -19.40 14.26
N ALA A 43 7.16 -20.44 13.83
CA ALA A 43 6.19 -20.35 12.74
C ALA A 43 5.02 -19.43 13.09
N TYR A 44 4.48 -19.52 14.31
CA TYR A 44 3.41 -18.64 14.79
C TYR A 44 3.85 -17.18 14.87
N LYS A 45 5.07 -16.90 15.35
CA LYS A 45 5.66 -15.55 15.30
C LYS A 45 5.74 -15.01 13.87
N LYS A 46 6.23 -15.84 12.93
CA LYS A 46 6.29 -15.45 11.52
C LYS A 46 4.89 -15.18 10.94
N ALA A 47 3.91 -15.99 11.32
CA ALA A 47 2.52 -15.79 10.92
C ALA A 47 1.95 -14.48 11.47
N GLU A 48 2.25 -14.13 12.72
CA GLU A 48 1.88 -12.84 13.30
C GLU A 48 2.52 -11.66 12.55
N GLU A 49 3.81 -11.72 12.23
CA GLU A 49 4.48 -10.71 11.39
C GLU A 49 3.74 -10.51 10.06
N TYR A 50 3.30 -11.59 9.41
CA TYR A 50 2.50 -11.48 8.18
C TYR A 50 1.12 -10.86 8.41
N ARG A 51 0.45 -11.17 9.54
CA ARG A 51 -0.83 -10.53 9.90
C ARG A 51 -0.64 -9.03 10.11
N PHE A 52 0.36 -8.65 10.90
CA PHE A 52 0.68 -7.26 11.17
C PHE A 52 1.04 -6.50 9.88
N ASN A 53 1.86 -7.09 9.02
CA ASN A 53 2.23 -6.48 7.74
C ASN A 53 1.03 -6.26 6.81
N ARG A 54 0.05 -7.19 6.79
CA ARG A 54 -1.21 -6.99 6.06
C ARG A 54 -2.01 -5.83 6.64
N MET A 55 -2.24 -5.82 7.95
CA MET A 55 -2.96 -4.75 8.62
C MET A 55 -2.31 -3.38 8.41
N ASN A 56 -0.97 -3.32 8.43
CA ASN A 56 -0.24 -2.08 8.18
C ASN A 56 -0.41 -1.58 6.73
N ARG A 57 -0.44 -2.49 5.75
CA ARG A 57 -0.72 -2.13 4.35
C ARG A 57 -2.16 -1.64 4.18
N ASP A 58 -3.12 -2.30 4.82
CA ASP A 58 -4.52 -1.92 4.77
C ASP A 58 -4.73 -0.54 5.41
N ALA A 59 -4.12 -0.30 6.58
CA ALA A 59 -4.14 1.00 7.25
C ALA A 59 -3.49 2.10 6.40
N TRP A 60 -2.41 1.78 5.69
CA TRP A 60 -1.77 2.73 4.76
C TRP A 60 -2.71 3.15 3.63
N VAL A 61 -3.35 2.18 2.98
CA VAL A 61 -4.33 2.43 1.91
C VAL A 61 -5.53 3.21 2.45
N GLN A 62 -6.02 2.87 3.64
CA GLN A 62 -7.09 3.61 4.31
C GLN A 62 -6.69 5.06 4.61
N GLY A 63 -5.48 5.29 5.12
CA GLY A 63 -4.97 6.64 5.38
C GLY A 63 -4.91 7.47 4.10
N MET A 64 -4.57 6.84 2.98
CA MET A 64 -4.56 7.49 1.67
C MET A 64 -5.96 7.91 1.21
N TYR A 65 -6.96 7.05 1.39
CA TYR A 65 -8.37 7.38 1.12
C TYR A 65 -8.90 8.51 2.00
N ILE A 66 -8.53 8.52 3.28
CA ILE A 66 -8.91 9.61 4.21
C ILE A 66 -8.26 10.92 3.79
N TYR A 67 -6.99 10.88 3.42
CA TYR A 67 -6.26 12.05 2.94
C TYR A 67 -6.90 12.66 1.69
N GLU A 68 -7.25 11.85 0.70
CA GLU A 68 -7.96 12.29 -0.50
C GLU A 68 -9.30 12.95 -0.14
N ALA A 69 -10.12 12.29 0.69
CA ALA A 69 -11.42 12.82 1.09
C ALA A 69 -11.29 14.20 1.76
N LEU A 70 -10.28 14.39 2.63
CA LEU A 70 -10.02 15.68 3.25
C LEU A 70 -9.57 16.73 2.23
N ALA A 71 -8.73 16.36 1.27
CA ALA A 71 -8.29 17.25 0.20
C ALA A 71 -9.46 17.69 -0.70
N ASP A 72 -10.38 16.78 -1.01
CA ASP A 72 -11.55 17.05 -1.83
C ASP A 72 -12.56 17.99 -1.15
N VAL A 73 -12.68 17.87 0.18
CA VAL A 73 -13.60 18.67 1.02
C VAL A 73 -12.97 20.00 1.48
N SER A 74 -11.64 20.11 1.45
CA SER A 74 -10.87 21.32 1.82
C SER A 74 -11.42 22.64 1.25
N PRO A 75 -11.85 22.75 -0.03
CA PRO A 75 -12.37 24.00 -0.58
C PRO A 75 -13.62 24.53 0.12
N VAL A 76 -14.46 23.64 0.66
CA VAL A 76 -15.70 24.02 1.37
C VAL A 76 -15.42 24.32 2.84
N LEU A 77 -14.42 23.69 3.43
CA LEU A 77 -14.02 23.92 4.83
C LEU A 77 -13.22 25.20 5.04
N ASN A 78 -12.79 25.87 3.96
CA ASN A 78 -12.07 27.13 4.06
C ASN A 78 -13.00 28.26 4.59
N ALA A 79 -12.56 28.97 5.63
CA ALA A 79 -13.34 30.01 6.32
C ALA A 79 -13.81 31.16 5.41
N PHE A 80 -13.13 31.38 4.27
CA PHE A 80 -13.48 32.38 3.26
C PHE A 80 -13.91 31.76 1.92
N ALA A 81 -14.42 30.52 1.94
CA ALA A 81 -14.94 29.87 0.74
C ALA A 81 -16.08 30.69 0.12
N LYS A 82 -16.03 30.87 -1.20
CA LYS A 82 -17.10 31.59 -1.93
C LYS A 82 -18.40 30.78 -1.86
N LYS A 83 -19.54 31.47 -1.73
CA LYS A 83 -20.86 30.84 -1.74
C LYS A 83 -21.05 30.05 -3.04
N GLY A 84 -21.32 28.75 -2.93
CA GLY A 84 -21.45 27.83 -4.08
C GLY A 84 -20.17 27.08 -4.46
N THR A 85 -19.11 27.14 -3.65
CA THR A 85 -17.90 26.29 -3.83
C THR A 85 -18.31 24.82 -3.77
N LYS A 86 -17.99 24.06 -4.82
CA LYS A 86 -18.31 22.63 -4.93
C LYS A 86 -17.13 21.80 -4.47
N ILE A 87 -17.44 20.70 -3.80
CA ILE A 87 -16.50 19.65 -3.39
C ILE A 87 -16.03 18.92 -4.66
N ARG A 88 -14.76 18.49 -4.69
CA ARG A 88 -14.29 17.59 -5.74
C ARG A 88 -14.92 16.20 -5.55
N PRO A 89 -15.38 15.53 -6.61
CA PRO A 89 -15.98 14.22 -6.46
C PRO A 89 -14.91 13.20 -6.05
N TYR A 90 -15.24 12.39 -5.04
CA TYR A 90 -14.38 11.29 -4.57
C TYR A 90 -14.10 10.26 -5.67
N SER A 91 -12.96 9.57 -5.59
CA SER A 91 -12.63 8.51 -6.54
C SER A 91 -13.74 7.46 -6.67
N LYS A 92 -14.08 7.14 -7.92
CA LYS A 92 -15.10 6.11 -8.25
C LYS A 92 -14.56 4.70 -8.21
N GLU A 93 -13.23 4.55 -8.25
CA GLU A 93 -12.55 3.27 -8.31
C GLU A 93 -11.50 3.16 -7.20
N PRO A 94 -11.27 1.95 -6.68
CA PRO A 94 -10.22 1.71 -5.70
C PRO A 94 -8.82 2.01 -6.26
N TYR A 95 -7.93 2.45 -5.38
CA TYR A 95 -6.52 2.57 -5.70
C TYR A 95 -5.90 1.21 -6.01
N ALA A 96 -5.07 1.18 -7.06
CA ALA A 96 -4.35 -0.02 -7.43
C ALA A 96 -3.32 -0.37 -6.34
N PHE A 97 -3.37 -1.60 -5.85
CA PHE A 97 -2.40 -2.13 -4.89
C PHE A 97 -1.02 -2.39 -5.52
N THR A 98 -0.95 -2.54 -6.85
CA THR A 98 0.30 -2.70 -7.58
C THR A 98 0.91 -1.33 -7.86
N PHE A 99 1.82 -0.92 -6.97
CA PHE A 99 2.65 0.26 -7.20
C PHE A 99 3.32 0.17 -8.57
N GLY A 100 2.89 1.03 -9.50
CA GLY A 100 3.56 1.25 -10.79
C GLY A 100 3.07 0.44 -11.99
N GLU A 101 1.96 -0.31 -11.94
CA GLU A 101 1.39 -0.88 -13.18
C GLU A 101 0.55 0.14 -13.95
N LYS A 102 -0.38 0.83 -13.26
CA LYS A 102 -1.21 1.88 -13.90
C LYS A 102 -0.37 3.04 -14.45
N ASP A 103 0.66 3.48 -13.73
CA ASP A 103 1.53 4.57 -14.19
C ASP A 103 2.37 4.18 -15.41
N LYS A 104 2.84 2.93 -15.49
CA LYS A 104 3.59 2.42 -16.64
C LYS A 104 2.69 2.28 -17.86
N GLU A 105 1.46 1.82 -17.65
CA GLU A 105 0.48 1.66 -18.72
C GLU A 105 0.06 3.03 -19.28
N GLU A 106 -0.32 3.99 -18.43
CA GLU A 106 -0.65 5.35 -18.88
C GLU A 106 0.53 6.05 -19.57
N GLN A 107 1.76 5.90 -19.07
CA GLN A 107 2.94 6.45 -19.72
C GLN A 107 3.22 5.79 -21.07
N SER A 108 2.98 4.48 -21.21
CA SER A 108 3.16 3.75 -22.47
C SER A 108 2.14 4.21 -23.53
N VAL A 109 0.88 4.39 -23.13
CA VAL A 109 -0.20 4.87 -24.01
C VAL A 109 0.07 6.30 -24.45
N LYS A 110 0.51 7.19 -23.54
CA LYS A 110 0.92 8.57 -23.89
C LYS A 110 2.07 8.58 -24.90
N LYS A 111 3.12 7.76 -24.69
CA LYS A 111 4.25 7.65 -25.63
C LYS A 111 3.82 7.14 -27.02
N GLN A 112 2.94 6.15 -27.08
CA GLN A 112 2.42 5.62 -28.35
C GLN A 112 1.61 6.67 -29.11
N ASN A 113 0.75 7.42 -28.42
CA ASN A 113 -0.04 8.49 -29.03
C ASN A 113 0.83 9.64 -29.57
N GLU A 114 1.86 10.03 -28.83
CA GLU A 114 2.84 11.03 -29.28
C GLU A 114 3.62 10.57 -30.52
N MET A 115 4.03 9.29 -30.55
CA MET A 115 4.72 8.68 -31.68
C MET A 115 3.82 8.64 -32.92
N PHE A 116 2.56 8.23 -32.75
CA PHE A 116 1.57 8.19 -33.83
C PHE A 116 1.31 9.60 -34.40
N ALA A 117 1.18 10.61 -33.53
CA ALA A 117 1.02 12.00 -33.96
C ALA A 117 2.22 12.53 -34.76
N LYS A 118 3.46 12.16 -34.37
CA LYS A 118 4.67 12.50 -35.13
C LYS A 118 4.71 11.81 -36.48
N MET A 119 4.39 10.51 -36.54
CA MET A 119 4.34 9.77 -37.80
C MET A 119 3.30 10.33 -38.75
N LYS A 120 2.11 10.69 -38.24
CA LYS A 120 1.05 11.31 -39.05
C LYS A 120 1.52 12.63 -39.68
N LYS A 121 2.16 13.51 -38.89
CA LYS A 121 2.74 14.77 -39.40
C LYS A 121 3.83 14.52 -40.44
N TYR A 122 4.63 13.48 -40.29
CA TYR A 122 5.64 13.10 -41.27
C TYR A 122 5.01 12.59 -42.58
N ALA A 123 4.03 11.69 -42.49
CA ALA A 123 3.28 11.19 -43.63
C ALA A 123 2.59 12.32 -44.41
N ASP A 124 1.97 13.27 -43.71
CA ASP A 124 1.34 14.45 -44.33
C ASP A 124 2.36 15.32 -45.08
N ARG A 125 3.58 15.48 -44.54
CA ARG A 125 4.68 16.22 -45.19
C ARG A 125 5.16 15.50 -46.45
N VAL A 126 5.35 14.19 -46.35
CA VAL A 126 5.79 13.34 -47.47
C VAL A 126 4.75 13.35 -48.59
N ASN A 127 3.47 13.19 -48.27
CA ASN A 127 2.37 13.26 -49.23
C ASN A 127 2.30 14.62 -49.94
N LYS A 128 2.58 15.73 -49.24
CA LYS A 128 2.66 17.06 -49.87
C LYS A 128 3.83 17.16 -50.84
N TYR A 129 4.99 16.60 -50.50
CA TYR A 129 6.17 16.59 -51.38
C TYR A 129 5.90 15.79 -52.66
N PHE A 130 5.28 14.61 -52.56
CA PHE A 130 4.95 13.78 -53.72
C PHE A 130 3.82 14.35 -54.59
N LYS A 131 2.82 15.01 -54.00
CA LYS A 131 1.77 15.72 -54.76
C LYS A 131 2.30 16.93 -55.53
N GLY A 132 3.30 17.64 -54.99
CA GLY A 132 3.95 18.75 -55.68
C GLY A 132 4.74 18.34 -56.91
N LYS A 133 5.31 17.12 -56.91
CA LYS A 133 6.12 16.56 -58.00
C LYS A 133 5.33 15.89 -59.13
N SER A 134 4.01 15.74 -58.95
CA SER A 134 3.09 15.14 -59.94
C SER A 134 2.40 16.18 -60.83
N ASN A 135 2.60 17.47 -60.56
CA ASN A 135 2.02 18.60 -61.30
C ASN A 135 3.09 19.41 -62.08
N GLU A 136 4.31 18.86 -62.22
CA GLU A 136 5.34 19.25 -63.20
C GLU A 136 5.48 18.13 -64.23
#